data_AF-A0A1G5ZDV8-F1
#
_entry.id   AF-A0A1G5ZDV8-F1
#
_cell.length_a   1.000
_cell.length_b   1.000
_cell.length_c   1.000
_cell.angle_alpha   90.00
_cell.angle_beta   90.00
_cell.angle_gamma   90.00
#
_symmetry.space_group_name_H-M   'P 1'
#
loop_
_entity.id
_entity.type
_entity.pdbx_description
1 polymer ?
#
loop_
_entity_poly.entity_id
_entity_poly.type
_entity_poly.pdbx_seq_one_letter_code
_entity_poly.pdbx_strand_id
1 'polypeptide(L)'
;MGISFDNDMRIAGYRPAIFKEALRGFMRTGMPGNLIDLRSVFPLRRDGAIVFEECLDRRLIGADRLTVTESGEAIAYARAKRRTPIAKAQTLLNEFLRSVEALNRDPKAVTYVDEVWLFGSVMRGQENVGDIDLALKTTRRPEFAGRYDLMQDHLDDLLSAYPDAPRHWQMNWLKESWVTNRALYGPRRHPLLAGVHDGVSDLISLGVPCRLIYDRERGGEVDEPIQPWHPDSSGRRDGLGQPTEMPDFTPNLIRPMDARWIAGFSAAGMLSPYDIFRGWTDEAYRMFPEHPKGLRIAADDFCPHGDFWKPKRLEMKGLDGRNSIALINAMNRWGTSIVLNRSIETCSTAWTLHASFTDLELYRSRTRLELVSLPDIAAAASLILAVDAERMLRRGAEIHGAPAARIQVTSDTARDGLQEHLIEPVREILNSRAIRIEPLDWRGSQVEVL
;
A
#
# COMPACT_ATOMS: atom_id res chain seq x y z
N MET A 1 7.84 -7.22 -15.28
CA MET A 1 7.40 -5.81 -15.18
C MET A 1 6.86 -5.58 -13.77
N GLY A 2 7.25 -4.50 -13.10
CA GLY A 2 6.77 -4.19 -11.75
C GLY A 2 5.54 -3.28 -11.79
N ILE A 3 4.65 -3.43 -10.81
CA ILE A 3 3.47 -2.55 -10.64
C ILE A 3 3.94 -1.14 -10.26
N SER A 4 3.24 -0.12 -10.74
CA SER A 4 3.40 1.27 -10.33
C SER A 4 2.06 1.89 -9.96
N PHE A 5 2.04 2.66 -8.88
CA PHE A 5 0.85 3.35 -8.37
C PHE A 5 0.74 4.76 -8.94
N ASP A 6 -0.49 5.24 -9.09
CA ASP A 6 -0.75 6.65 -9.26
C ASP A 6 -0.44 7.43 -7.96
N ASN A 7 0.01 8.69 -8.09
CA ASN A 7 0.32 9.55 -6.96
C ASN A 7 -0.92 9.93 -6.15
N ASP A 8 -2.06 10.03 -6.81
CA ASP A 8 -3.32 10.44 -6.17
C ASP A 8 -4.15 9.25 -5.70
N MET A 9 -3.76 8.03 -6.07
CA MET A 9 -4.37 6.81 -5.54
C MET A 9 -4.29 6.81 -4.02
N ARG A 10 -5.41 6.46 -3.39
CA ARG A 10 -5.51 6.22 -1.95
C ARG A 10 -6.15 4.86 -1.72
N ILE A 11 -5.70 4.19 -0.68
CA ILE A 11 -6.26 2.94 -0.15
C ILE A 11 -6.56 3.23 1.31
N ALA A 12 -7.82 3.24 1.70
CA ALA A 12 -8.33 3.70 3.00
C ALA A 12 -7.74 5.06 3.41
N GLY A 13 -7.70 6.02 2.48
CA GLY A 13 -7.10 7.34 2.70
C GLY A 13 -5.58 7.36 2.83
N TYR A 14 -4.89 6.21 2.81
CA TYR A 14 -3.42 6.16 2.83
C TYR A 14 -2.83 6.03 1.41
N ARG A 15 -1.60 6.50 1.25
CA ARG A 15 -0.85 6.30 0.00
C ARG A 15 -0.47 4.82 -0.16
N PRO A 16 -0.48 4.24 -1.37
CA PRO A 16 -0.03 2.86 -1.61
C PRO A 16 1.39 2.56 -1.10
N ALA A 17 2.27 3.58 -1.04
CA ALA A 17 3.61 3.45 -0.45
C ALA A 17 3.58 3.03 1.03
N ILE A 18 2.56 3.43 1.80
CA ILE A 18 2.38 3.03 3.19
C ILE A 18 2.13 1.53 3.28
N PHE A 19 1.20 1.00 2.47
CA PHE A 19 0.92 -0.44 2.38
C PHE A 19 2.16 -1.22 1.97
N LYS A 20 2.89 -0.74 0.96
CA LYS A 20 4.14 -1.35 0.51
C LYS A 20 5.17 -1.49 1.64
N GLU A 21 5.47 -0.40 2.35
CA GLU A 21 6.49 -0.44 3.41
C GLU A 21 6.01 -1.24 4.64
N ALA A 22 4.72 -1.18 4.96
CA ALA A 22 4.10 -2.01 5.98
C ALA A 22 4.23 -3.52 5.66
N LEU A 23 3.85 -3.92 4.44
CA LEU A 23 3.97 -5.31 3.97
C LEU A 23 5.43 -5.78 3.97
N ARG A 24 6.38 -4.95 3.55
CA ARG A 24 7.83 -5.26 3.65
C ARG A 24 8.31 -5.44 5.08
N GLY A 25 7.80 -4.65 6.02
CA GLY A 25 8.08 -4.82 7.45
C GLY A 25 7.50 -6.14 7.98
N PHE A 26 6.29 -6.47 7.56
CA PHE A 26 5.62 -7.70 7.94
C PHE A 26 6.29 -8.94 7.37
N MET A 27 6.65 -8.96 6.09
CA MET A 27 7.38 -10.08 5.45
C MET A 27 8.68 -10.45 6.17
N ARG A 28 9.33 -9.47 6.82
CA ARG A 28 10.57 -9.70 7.58
C ARG A 28 10.33 -10.38 8.93
N THR A 29 9.13 -10.28 9.50
CA THR A 29 8.88 -10.66 10.89
C THR A 29 7.76 -11.67 11.08
N GLY A 30 6.77 -11.71 10.18
CA GLY A 30 5.56 -12.52 10.29
C GLY A 30 4.64 -12.12 11.46
N MET A 31 4.91 -10.99 12.13
CA MET A 31 4.23 -10.62 13.38
C MET A 31 3.35 -9.38 13.17
N PRO A 32 2.02 -9.43 13.45
CA PRO A 32 1.12 -8.29 13.32
C PRO A 32 1.58 -7.05 14.09
N GLY A 33 2.02 -7.26 15.34
CA GLY A 33 2.54 -6.20 16.19
C GLY A 33 3.68 -5.42 15.53
N ASN A 34 4.62 -6.09 14.85
CA ASN A 34 5.76 -5.41 14.22
C ASN A 34 5.37 -4.55 13.00
N LEU A 35 4.33 -4.95 12.25
CA LEU A 35 3.76 -4.09 11.21
C LEU A 35 3.06 -2.90 11.84
N ILE A 36 2.14 -3.15 12.78
CA ILE A 36 1.35 -2.12 13.46
C ILE A 36 2.26 -1.09 14.14
N ASP A 37 3.38 -1.56 14.70
CA ASP A 37 4.32 -0.74 15.42
C ASP A 37 5.42 -0.10 14.57
N LEU A 38 5.36 -0.21 13.25
CA LEU A 38 6.42 0.28 12.36
C LEU A 38 6.48 1.81 12.33
N ARG A 39 7.22 2.40 13.28
CA ARG A 39 7.32 3.86 13.52
C ARG A 39 7.83 4.67 12.33
N SER A 40 8.60 4.06 11.44
CA SER A 40 9.07 4.71 10.21
C SER A 40 7.96 4.94 9.18
N VAL A 41 6.81 4.28 9.35
CA VAL A 41 5.65 4.32 8.45
C VAL A 41 4.44 4.94 9.15
N PHE A 42 4.19 4.56 10.40
CA PHE A 42 3.00 4.96 11.16
C PHE A 42 3.38 5.91 12.31
N PRO A 43 2.94 7.18 12.26
CA PRO A 43 3.12 8.11 13.37
C PRO A 43 2.46 7.61 14.66
N LEU A 44 1.25 7.05 14.54
CA LEU A 44 0.48 6.50 15.66
C LEU A 44 0.22 5.01 15.47
N ARG A 45 0.10 4.28 16.58
CA ARG A 45 -0.20 2.84 16.54
C ARG A 45 -1.54 2.56 15.82
N ARG A 46 -2.55 3.40 16.03
CA ARG A 46 -3.87 3.25 15.39
C ARG A 46 -3.78 3.25 13.86
N ASP A 47 -2.87 4.02 13.27
CA ASP A 47 -2.68 4.04 11.80
C ASP A 47 -2.19 2.67 11.31
N GLY A 48 -1.22 2.09 12.01
CA GLY A 48 -0.72 0.76 11.72
C GLY A 48 -1.78 -0.32 11.89
N ALA A 49 -2.63 -0.20 12.92
CA ALA A 49 -3.75 -1.11 13.14
C ALA A 49 -4.77 -1.03 12.00
N ILE A 50 -5.15 0.18 11.56
CA ILE A 50 -6.07 0.37 10.44
C ILE A 50 -5.48 -0.24 9.16
N VAL A 51 -4.22 0.06 8.84
CA VAL A 51 -3.58 -0.48 7.63
C VAL A 51 -3.44 -2.01 7.70
N PHE A 52 -3.12 -2.58 8.85
CA PHE A 52 -3.10 -4.03 9.02
C PHE A 52 -4.46 -4.65 8.72
N GLU A 53 -5.53 -4.07 9.26
CA GLU A 53 -6.89 -4.53 9.04
C GLU A 53 -7.31 -4.40 7.56
N GLU A 54 -6.92 -3.31 6.90
CA GLU A 54 -7.13 -3.14 5.45
C GLU A 54 -6.36 -4.17 4.62
N CYS A 55 -5.14 -4.55 5.03
CA CYS A 55 -4.39 -5.63 4.39
C CYS A 55 -5.13 -6.97 4.48
N LEU A 56 -5.78 -7.26 5.61
CA LEU A 56 -6.61 -8.47 5.76
C LEU A 56 -7.85 -8.40 4.87
N ASP A 57 -8.58 -7.28 4.90
CA ASP A 57 -9.83 -7.11 4.16
C ASP A 57 -9.65 -7.08 2.63
N ARG A 58 -8.48 -6.64 2.16
CA ARG A 58 -8.10 -6.64 0.74
C ARG A 58 -7.30 -7.87 0.34
N ARG A 59 -7.18 -8.86 1.24
CA ARG A 59 -6.47 -10.12 1.00
C ARG A 59 -5.02 -9.92 0.58
N LEU A 60 -4.37 -8.86 1.07
CA LEU A 60 -2.92 -8.64 0.95
C LEU A 60 -2.16 -9.47 1.99
N ILE A 61 -2.82 -9.77 3.11
CA ILE A 61 -2.40 -10.74 4.12
C ILE A 61 -3.53 -11.76 4.27
N GLY A 62 -3.19 -13.05 4.25
CA GLY A 62 -4.14 -14.14 4.46
C GLY A 62 -4.62 -14.17 5.92
N ALA A 63 -5.93 -14.16 6.13
CA ALA A 63 -6.52 -14.10 7.48
C ALA A 63 -6.32 -15.39 8.31
N ASP A 64 -6.07 -16.52 7.66
CA ASP A 64 -5.90 -17.84 8.27
C ASP A 64 -4.46 -18.09 8.74
N ARG A 65 -3.48 -17.74 7.91
CA ARG A 65 -2.05 -18.02 8.15
C ARG A 65 -1.26 -16.79 8.54
N LEU A 66 -1.86 -15.60 8.45
CA LEU A 66 -1.18 -14.32 8.62
C LEU A 66 0.11 -14.24 7.79
N THR A 67 0.03 -14.74 6.55
CA THR A 67 1.13 -14.67 5.57
C THR A 67 0.76 -13.70 4.47
N VAL A 68 1.76 -13.01 3.91
CA VAL A 68 1.55 -12.15 2.74
C VAL A 68 1.10 -13.00 1.56
N THR A 69 0.06 -12.55 0.87
CA THR A 69 -0.47 -13.24 -0.33
C THR A 69 0.31 -12.81 -1.57
N GLU A 70 0.10 -13.48 -2.71
CA GLU A 70 0.69 -13.05 -3.99
C GLU A 70 0.36 -11.58 -4.33
N SER A 71 -0.88 -11.16 -4.09
CA SER A 71 -1.29 -9.76 -4.20
C SER A 71 -0.50 -8.85 -3.25
N GLY A 72 -0.31 -9.25 -2.00
CA GLY A 72 0.50 -8.51 -1.04
C GLY A 72 1.98 -8.40 -1.45
N GLU A 73 2.57 -9.49 -1.97
CA GLU A 73 3.95 -9.49 -2.48
C GLU A 73 4.10 -8.56 -3.68
N ALA A 74 3.14 -8.59 -4.59
CA ALA A 74 3.06 -7.71 -5.74
C ALA A 74 3.12 -6.22 -5.32
N ILE A 75 2.40 -5.84 -4.26
CA ILE A 75 2.46 -4.49 -3.67
C ILE A 75 3.80 -4.22 -2.98
N ALA A 76 4.31 -5.17 -2.20
CA ALA A 76 5.58 -5.03 -1.49
C ALA A 76 6.76 -4.81 -2.46
N TYR A 77 6.73 -5.42 -3.64
CA TYR A 77 7.75 -5.28 -4.68
C TYR A 77 7.44 -4.21 -5.73
N ALA A 78 6.26 -3.60 -5.69
CA ALA A 78 5.86 -2.54 -6.61
C ALA A 78 6.86 -1.36 -6.59
N ARG A 79 7.13 -0.79 -7.77
CA ARG A 79 7.95 0.41 -7.92
C ARG A 79 7.02 1.62 -7.91
N ALA A 80 7.12 2.46 -6.88
CA ALA A 80 6.49 3.77 -6.89
C ALA A 80 7.30 4.70 -7.81
N LYS A 81 6.96 4.72 -9.10
CA LYS A 81 7.46 5.72 -10.05
C LYS A 81 6.28 6.61 -10.46
N ARG A 82 6.50 7.93 -10.44
CA ARG A 82 5.56 8.90 -10.98
C ARG A 82 5.29 8.56 -12.45
N ARG A 83 4.03 8.26 -12.79
CA ARG A 83 3.62 8.07 -14.18
C ARG A 83 3.56 9.41 -14.91
N THR A 84 3.80 9.36 -16.21
CA THR A 84 3.81 10.52 -17.11
C THR A 84 2.56 10.49 -18.00
N PRO A 85 1.86 11.61 -18.19
CA PRO A 85 0.76 11.68 -19.14
C PRO A 85 1.19 11.25 -20.54
N ILE A 86 0.36 10.47 -21.22
CA ILE A 86 0.69 9.87 -22.51
C ILE A 86 1.11 10.91 -23.56
N ALA A 87 0.51 12.10 -23.57
CA ALA A 87 0.86 13.18 -24.49
C ALA A 87 2.34 13.60 -24.39
N LYS A 88 2.88 13.63 -23.17
CA LYS A 88 4.30 13.94 -22.94
C LYS A 88 5.20 12.79 -23.37
N ALA A 89 4.77 11.54 -23.16
CA ALA A 89 5.50 10.37 -23.64
C ALA A 89 5.52 10.30 -25.18
N GLN A 90 4.41 10.62 -25.83
CA GLN A 90 4.30 10.71 -27.30
C GLN A 90 5.20 11.80 -27.87
N THR A 91 5.30 12.96 -27.22
CA THR A 91 6.22 14.02 -27.65
C THR A 91 7.66 13.53 -27.67
N LEU A 92 8.10 12.84 -26.61
CA LEU A 92 9.44 12.25 -26.53
C LEU A 92 9.65 11.09 -27.51
N LEU A 93 8.62 10.28 -27.76
CA LEU A 93 8.67 9.23 -28.79
C LEU A 93 8.90 9.84 -30.17
N ASN A 94 8.18 10.90 -30.52
CA ASN A 94 8.34 11.59 -31.80
C ASN A 94 9.70 12.30 -31.91
N GLU A 95 10.25 12.81 -30.81
CA GLU A 95 11.65 13.28 -30.76
C GLU A 95 12.64 12.15 -31.03
N PHE A 96 12.44 11.00 -30.41
CA PHE A 96 13.28 9.82 -30.63
C PHE A 96 13.22 9.33 -32.09
N LEU A 97 12.03 9.25 -32.70
CA LEU A 97 11.88 8.85 -34.10
C LEU A 97 12.56 9.85 -35.07
N ARG A 98 12.50 11.16 -34.78
CA ARG A 98 13.27 12.16 -35.55
C ARG A 98 14.77 11.95 -35.41
N SER A 99 15.28 11.60 -34.23
CA SER A 99 16.69 11.25 -34.03
C SER A 99 17.09 9.99 -34.81
N VAL A 100 16.22 8.97 -34.85
CA VAL A 100 16.40 7.77 -35.68
C VAL A 100 16.54 8.15 -37.15
N GLU A 101 15.65 9.01 -37.63
CA GLU A 101 15.66 9.45 -39.02
C GLU A 101 16.91 10.27 -39.37
N ALA A 102 17.33 11.15 -38.45
CA ALA A 102 18.57 11.92 -38.59
C ALA A 102 19.81 11.02 -38.61
N LEU A 103 19.89 10.02 -37.71
CA LEU A 103 20.96 9.03 -37.69
C LEU A 103 21.03 8.23 -38.99
N ASN A 104 19.89 7.78 -39.51
CA ASN A 104 19.83 7.02 -40.75
C ASN A 104 20.24 7.86 -41.98
N ARG A 105 20.01 9.17 -41.98
CA ARG A 105 20.47 10.09 -43.03
C ARG A 105 21.92 10.54 -42.88
N ASP A 106 22.52 10.44 -41.69
CA ASP A 106 23.88 10.90 -41.45
C ASP A 106 24.90 9.99 -42.18
N PRO A 107 25.62 10.50 -43.20
CA PRO A 107 26.62 9.70 -43.92
C PRO A 107 27.79 9.25 -43.04
N LYS A 108 27.96 9.82 -41.85
CA LYS A 108 29.00 9.45 -40.91
C LYS A 108 28.57 8.37 -39.91
N ALA A 109 27.29 8.05 -39.81
CA ALA A 109 26.82 7.03 -38.88
C ALA A 109 27.40 5.65 -39.24
N VAL A 110 27.65 4.81 -38.24
CA VAL A 110 28.20 3.45 -38.45
C VAL A 110 27.11 2.37 -38.53
N THR A 111 25.90 2.70 -38.09
CA THR A 111 24.77 1.78 -37.93
C THR A 111 23.50 2.41 -38.51
N TYR A 112 22.66 1.59 -39.11
CA TYR A 112 21.26 1.90 -39.39
C TYR A 112 20.36 1.37 -38.28
N VAL A 113 19.32 2.13 -37.96
CA VAL A 113 18.14 1.60 -37.28
C VAL A 113 17.17 1.17 -38.37
N ASP A 114 16.98 -0.13 -38.53
CA ASP A 114 16.11 -0.70 -39.56
C ASP A 114 14.65 -0.67 -39.11
N GLU A 115 14.38 -1.10 -37.88
CA GLU A 115 13.03 -1.17 -37.34
C GLU A 115 12.97 -0.63 -35.90
N VAL A 116 11.87 0.03 -35.55
CA VAL A 116 11.53 0.39 -34.18
C VAL A 116 10.19 -0.22 -33.82
N TRP A 117 10.20 -1.10 -32.82
CA TRP A 117 9.00 -1.75 -32.30
C TRP A 117 8.60 -1.14 -30.96
N LEU A 118 7.37 -0.65 -30.88
CA LEU A 118 6.77 -0.13 -29.66
C LEU A 118 5.97 -1.23 -28.96
N PHE A 119 6.13 -1.33 -27.64
CA PHE A 119 5.30 -2.20 -26.81
C PHE A 119 4.95 -1.50 -25.49
N GLY A 120 4.25 -2.21 -24.60
CA GLY A 120 3.95 -1.69 -23.26
C GLY A 120 2.84 -0.63 -23.22
N SER A 121 2.95 0.29 -22.27
CA SER A 121 1.83 1.15 -21.85
C SER A 121 1.49 2.28 -22.84
N VAL A 122 2.49 2.83 -23.53
CA VAL A 122 2.30 3.88 -24.56
C VAL A 122 1.52 3.34 -25.75
N MET A 123 1.87 2.14 -26.22
CA MET A 123 1.18 1.47 -27.34
C MET A 123 -0.32 1.27 -27.05
N ARG A 124 -0.66 0.92 -25.81
CA ARG A 124 -2.04 0.63 -25.38
C ARG A 124 -2.88 1.89 -25.12
N GLY A 125 -2.32 3.09 -25.29
CA GLY A 125 -3.08 4.32 -25.06
C GLY A 125 -3.42 4.56 -23.58
N GLN A 126 -2.66 4.02 -22.63
CA GLN A 126 -2.91 4.28 -21.21
C GLN A 126 -2.71 5.76 -20.91
N GLU A 127 -3.68 6.40 -20.25
CA GLU A 127 -3.65 7.85 -19.95
C GLU A 127 -2.34 8.29 -19.28
N ASN A 128 -1.81 7.44 -18.40
CA ASN A 128 -0.56 7.64 -17.67
C ASN A 128 0.38 6.44 -17.82
N VAL A 129 1.61 6.69 -18.28
CA VAL A 129 2.62 5.67 -18.62
C VAL A 129 3.84 5.73 -17.69
N GLY A 130 4.52 4.60 -17.48
CA GLY A 130 5.73 4.53 -16.65
C GLY A 130 7.00 4.94 -17.40
N ASP A 131 7.18 4.34 -18.57
CA ASP A 131 8.28 4.48 -19.52
C ASP A 131 7.78 4.15 -20.94
N ILE A 132 8.65 4.39 -21.92
CA ILE A 132 8.47 4.08 -23.34
C ILE A 132 9.31 2.82 -23.60
N ASP A 133 8.63 1.72 -23.86
CA ASP A 133 9.24 0.43 -24.15
C ASP A 133 9.43 0.29 -25.67
N LEU A 134 10.69 0.27 -26.13
CA LEU A 134 11.03 0.11 -27.54
C LEU A 134 12.03 -1.03 -27.72
N ALA A 135 11.95 -1.73 -28.84
CA ALA A 135 12.99 -2.64 -29.31
C ALA A 135 13.51 -2.17 -30.66
N LEU A 136 14.82 -2.06 -30.79
CA LEU A 136 15.48 -1.58 -32.01
C LEU A 136 16.08 -2.75 -32.78
N LYS A 137 15.77 -2.86 -34.07
CA LYS A 137 16.54 -3.70 -34.99
C LYS A 137 17.53 -2.82 -35.71
N THR A 138 18.80 -3.20 -35.66
CA THR A 138 19.89 -2.39 -36.23
C THR A 138 20.80 -3.24 -37.10
N THR A 139 21.30 -2.66 -38.18
CA THR A 139 22.33 -3.25 -39.03
C THR A 139 23.50 -2.30 -39.17
N ARG A 140 24.72 -2.84 -39.26
CA ARG A 140 25.89 -2.01 -39.58
C ARG A 140 25.80 -1.55 -41.03
N ARG A 141 26.31 -0.35 -41.32
CA ARG A 141 26.37 0.11 -42.70
C ARG A 141 27.27 -0.79 -43.56
N PRO A 142 26.96 -0.99 -44.85
CA PRO A 142 27.70 -1.90 -45.73
C PRO A 142 29.21 -1.66 -45.77
N GLU A 143 29.63 -0.39 -45.71
CA GLU A 143 31.03 0.01 -45.71
C GLU A 143 31.81 -0.49 -44.48
N PHE A 144 31.13 -0.74 -43.36
CA PHE A 144 31.71 -1.26 -42.12
C PHE A 144 31.37 -2.74 -41.87
N ALA A 145 30.49 -3.33 -42.68
CA ALA A 145 30.08 -4.72 -42.53
C ALA A 145 31.29 -5.67 -42.72
N GLY A 146 31.67 -6.37 -41.64
CA GLY A 146 32.81 -7.27 -41.62
C GLY A 146 34.19 -6.60 -41.64
N ARG A 147 34.25 -5.26 -41.63
CA ARG A 147 35.50 -4.46 -41.65
C ARG A 147 35.66 -3.68 -40.35
N TYR A 148 35.97 -4.44 -39.30
CA TYR A 148 35.98 -3.94 -37.93
C TYR A 148 37.08 -2.91 -37.65
N ASP A 149 38.25 -3.09 -38.24
CA ASP A 149 39.38 -2.16 -38.19
C ASP A 149 39.00 -0.78 -38.74
N LEU A 150 38.48 -0.73 -39.98
CA LEU A 150 38.04 0.52 -40.61
C LEU A 150 36.94 1.23 -39.81
N MET A 151 36.03 0.45 -39.22
CA MET A 151 34.99 1.00 -38.36
C MET A 151 35.57 1.61 -37.07
N GLN A 152 36.58 0.98 -36.47
CA GLN A 152 37.20 1.49 -35.25
C GLN A 152 37.96 2.79 -35.52
N ASP A 153 38.72 2.86 -36.62
CA ASP A 153 39.42 4.09 -37.01
C ASP A 153 38.42 5.24 -37.24
N HIS A 154 37.32 4.96 -37.96
CA HIS A 154 36.25 5.93 -38.19
C HIS A 154 35.54 6.36 -36.89
N LEU A 155 35.32 5.43 -35.96
CA LEU A 155 34.76 5.75 -34.65
C LEU A 155 35.71 6.62 -33.83
N ASP A 156 37.02 6.40 -33.89
CA ASP A 156 38.01 7.22 -33.20
C ASP A 156 38.05 8.64 -33.75
N ASP A 157 37.98 8.80 -35.08
CA ASP A 157 37.84 10.10 -35.72
C ASP A 157 36.56 10.82 -35.29
N LEU A 158 35.42 10.11 -35.23
CA LEU A 158 34.15 10.68 -34.76
C LEU A 158 34.22 11.09 -33.28
N LEU A 159 34.80 10.25 -32.43
CA LEU A 159 34.90 10.49 -31.00
C LEU A 159 35.83 11.67 -30.68
N SER A 160 36.82 11.96 -31.54
CA SER A 160 37.69 13.14 -31.40
C SER A 160 36.91 14.47 -31.39
N ALA A 161 35.74 14.50 -32.03
CA ALA A 161 34.86 15.67 -32.06
C ALA A 161 34.01 15.83 -30.78
N TYR A 162 33.98 14.84 -29.89
CA TYR A 162 33.17 14.84 -28.68
C TYR A 162 34.05 15.01 -27.43
N PRO A 163 34.11 16.21 -26.83
CA PRO A 163 34.97 16.47 -25.67
C PRO A 163 34.55 15.67 -24.42
N ASP A 164 33.31 15.20 -24.37
CA ASP A 164 32.76 14.39 -23.28
C ASP A 164 32.77 12.87 -23.56
N ALA A 165 33.39 12.43 -24.66
CA ALA A 165 33.62 11.01 -24.90
C ALA A 165 34.57 10.41 -23.84
N PRO A 166 34.29 9.18 -23.35
CA PRO A 166 35.22 8.45 -22.50
C PRO A 166 36.62 8.34 -23.13
N ARG A 167 37.66 8.64 -22.35
CA ARG A 167 39.06 8.50 -22.81
C ARG A 167 39.56 7.07 -22.81
N HIS A 168 38.93 6.19 -22.04
CA HIS A 168 39.31 4.79 -21.88
C HIS A 168 38.07 3.92 -22.07
N TRP A 169 38.19 2.91 -22.91
CA TRP A 169 37.11 1.99 -23.24
C TRP A 169 37.50 0.59 -22.81
N GLN A 170 36.63 -0.10 -22.08
CA GLN A 170 36.90 -1.48 -21.65
C GLN A 170 36.81 -2.47 -22.82
N MET A 171 35.96 -2.17 -23.80
CA MET A 171 35.71 -3.02 -24.97
C MET A 171 35.46 -2.12 -26.19
N ASN A 172 35.96 -2.49 -27.36
CA ASN A 172 35.86 -1.67 -28.58
C ASN A 172 34.43 -1.47 -29.11
N TRP A 173 33.51 -2.42 -28.87
CA TRP A 173 32.10 -2.27 -29.25
C TRP A 173 31.36 -1.22 -28.42
N LEU A 174 31.88 -0.82 -27.26
CA LEU A 174 31.28 0.25 -26.47
C LEU A 174 31.36 1.61 -27.18
N LYS A 175 32.34 1.82 -28.07
CA LYS A 175 32.43 3.03 -28.90
C LYS A 175 31.24 3.12 -29.86
N GLU A 176 30.93 2.03 -30.56
CA GLU A 176 29.79 1.90 -31.47
C GLU A 176 28.48 2.20 -30.73
N SER A 177 28.24 1.49 -29.62
CA SER A 177 27.04 1.73 -28.79
C SER A 177 26.97 3.16 -28.27
N TRP A 178 28.09 3.78 -27.87
CA TRP A 178 28.08 5.14 -27.35
C TRP A 178 27.74 6.18 -28.42
N VAL A 179 28.34 6.10 -29.61
CA VAL A 179 28.07 7.04 -30.71
C VAL A 179 26.62 6.91 -31.16
N THR A 180 26.13 5.69 -31.34
CA THR A 180 24.73 5.41 -31.71
C THR A 180 23.77 5.93 -30.63
N ASN A 181 24.01 5.61 -29.36
CA ASN A 181 23.17 6.07 -28.25
C ASN A 181 23.19 7.59 -28.12
N ARG A 182 24.32 8.24 -28.37
CA ARG A 182 24.41 9.70 -28.33
C ARG A 182 23.63 10.36 -29.47
N ALA A 183 23.65 9.77 -30.66
CA ALA A 183 22.85 10.25 -31.78
C ALA A 183 21.34 10.07 -31.53
N LEU A 184 20.95 8.94 -30.94
CA LEU A 184 19.55 8.64 -30.65
C LEU A 184 18.98 9.43 -29.47
N TYR A 185 19.74 9.56 -28.39
CA TYR A 185 19.26 10.08 -27.11
C TYR A 185 19.84 11.45 -26.73
N GLY A 186 20.79 11.98 -27.49
CA GLY A 186 21.56 13.16 -27.13
C GLY A 186 22.59 12.88 -26.02
N PRO A 187 23.05 13.93 -25.29
CA PRO A 187 24.10 13.79 -24.28
C PRO A 187 23.72 12.88 -23.10
N ARG A 188 22.43 12.75 -22.81
CA ARG A 188 21.89 11.88 -21.76
C ARG A 188 20.53 11.32 -22.16
N ARG A 189 20.36 10.02 -21.96
CA ARG A 189 19.08 9.33 -22.17
C ARG A 189 18.01 9.82 -21.19
N HIS A 190 16.88 10.25 -21.74
CA HIS A 190 15.75 10.67 -20.93
C HIS A 190 15.21 9.48 -20.10
N PRO A 191 14.81 9.67 -18.82
CA PRO A 191 14.35 8.58 -17.96
C PRO A 191 13.16 7.77 -18.52
N LEU A 192 12.30 8.40 -19.33
CA LEU A 192 11.19 7.70 -20.00
C LEU A 192 11.64 6.79 -21.13
N LEU A 193 12.81 7.02 -21.72
CA LEU A 193 13.36 6.11 -22.70
C LEU A 193 14.13 4.97 -22.03
N ALA A 194 14.10 4.79 -20.70
CA ALA A 194 14.86 3.72 -20.04
C ALA A 194 14.46 2.30 -20.46
N GLY A 195 13.26 2.12 -21.06
CA GLY A 195 12.77 0.85 -21.60
C GLY A 195 13.15 0.56 -23.06
N VAL A 196 13.99 1.38 -23.70
CA VAL A 196 14.53 1.08 -25.04
C VAL A 196 15.62 -0.01 -24.97
N HIS A 197 15.46 -1.08 -25.74
CA HIS A 197 16.38 -2.20 -25.85
C HIS A 197 17.10 -2.19 -27.20
N ASP A 198 18.42 -2.42 -27.16
CA ASP A 198 19.24 -2.68 -28.34
C ASP A 198 19.01 -4.13 -28.77
N GLY A 199 18.25 -4.33 -29.84
CA GLY A 199 17.83 -5.65 -30.33
C GLY A 199 16.39 -6.01 -30.00
N VAL A 200 15.84 -6.95 -30.77
CA VAL A 200 14.46 -7.46 -30.62
C VAL A 200 14.33 -8.73 -29.78
N SER A 201 15.45 -9.30 -29.31
CA SER A 201 15.46 -10.59 -28.60
C SER A 201 14.58 -10.61 -27.34
N ASP A 202 14.62 -9.53 -26.55
CA ASP A 202 13.81 -9.41 -25.33
C ASP A 202 12.32 -9.36 -25.67
N LEU A 203 11.95 -8.54 -26.65
CA LEU A 203 10.58 -8.43 -27.15
C LEU A 203 10.06 -9.79 -27.68
N ILE A 204 10.87 -10.46 -28.51
CA ILE A 204 10.58 -11.80 -29.05
C ILE A 204 10.36 -12.80 -27.92
N SER A 205 11.22 -12.79 -26.90
CA SER A 205 11.16 -13.72 -25.77
C SER A 205 9.98 -13.49 -24.84
N LEU A 206 9.55 -12.23 -24.70
CA LEU A 206 8.41 -11.82 -23.87
C LEU A 206 7.07 -12.28 -24.47
N GLY A 207 6.96 -12.36 -25.80
CA GLY A 207 5.72 -12.75 -26.47
C GLY A 207 4.55 -11.82 -26.15
N VAL A 208 4.82 -10.51 -26.09
CA VAL A 208 3.84 -9.47 -25.70
C VAL A 208 3.33 -8.69 -26.92
N PRO A 209 2.13 -8.09 -26.83
CA PRO A 209 1.61 -7.24 -27.89
C PRO A 209 2.57 -6.09 -28.24
N CYS A 210 2.77 -5.89 -29.54
CA CYS A 210 3.71 -4.91 -30.07
C CYS A 210 3.24 -4.32 -31.40
N ARG A 211 3.81 -3.17 -31.77
CA ARG A 211 3.51 -2.46 -33.01
C ARG A 211 4.80 -1.95 -33.64
N LEU A 212 4.98 -2.20 -34.93
CA LEU A 212 6.05 -1.59 -35.72
C LEU A 212 5.66 -0.12 -35.95
N ILE A 213 6.55 0.80 -35.58
CA ILE A 213 6.32 2.25 -35.69
C ILE A 213 7.34 2.95 -36.58
N TYR A 214 8.41 2.27 -36.97
CA TYR A 214 9.41 2.75 -37.92
C TYR A 214 9.98 1.58 -38.70
N ASP A 215 10.09 1.71 -40.01
CA ASP A 215 10.72 0.77 -40.93
C ASP A 215 11.51 1.56 -42.00
N ARG A 216 12.84 1.40 -41.97
CA ARG A 216 13.75 2.09 -42.89
C ARG A 216 13.51 1.70 -44.34
N GLU A 217 13.21 0.44 -44.63
CA GLU A 217 12.99 -0.04 -46.00
C GLU A 217 11.68 0.53 -46.59
N ARG A 218 10.72 0.85 -45.72
CA ARG A 218 9.44 1.48 -46.09
C ARG A 218 9.46 3.00 -46.05
N GLY A 219 10.62 3.60 -45.84
CA GLY A 219 10.80 5.06 -45.90
C GLY A 219 10.59 5.81 -44.58
N GLY A 220 10.55 5.12 -43.44
CA GLY A 220 10.57 5.75 -42.11
C GLY A 220 9.39 5.36 -41.22
N GLU A 221 8.69 6.34 -40.66
CA GLU A 221 7.57 6.08 -39.74
C GLU A 221 6.45 5.27 -40.42
N VAL A 222 5.91 4.30 -39.69
CA VAL A 222 4.80 3.44 -40.15
C VAL A 222 3.72 3.31 -39.07
N ASP A 223 2.49 3.02 -39.48
CA ASP A 223 1.33 2.82 -38.59
C ASP A 223 0.78 1.39 -38.79
N GLU A 224 1.58 0.40 -38.38
CA GLU A 224 1.13 -0.98 -38.44
C GLU A 224 0.09 -1.27 -37.34
N PRO A 225 -0.86 -2.19 -37.56
CA PRO A 225 -1.77 -2.63 -36.53
C PRO A 225 -1.02 -3.28 -35.36
N ILE A 226 -1.60 -3.20 -34.16
CA ILE A 226 -1.06 -3.88 -32.98
C ILE A 226 -1.13 -5.39 -33.23
N GLN A 227 0.02 -6.04 -33.17
CA GLN A 227 0.15 -7.49 -33.27
C GLN A 227 0.10 -8.11 -31.86
N PRO A 228 -0.43 -9.33 -31.70
CA PRO A 228 -0.46 -10.00 -30.40
C PRO A 228 0.94 -10.36 -29.88
N TRP A 229 1.90 -10.55 -30.78
CA TRP A 229 3.32 -10.72 -30.50
C TRP A 229 4.15 -10.37 -31.75
N HIS A 230 5.46 -10.21 -31.57
CA HIS A 230 6.40 -9.92 -32.66
C HIS A 230 6.42 -11.07 -33.69
N PRO A 231 6.52 -10.82 -35.01
CA PRO A 231 6.50 -11.87 -36.04
C PRO A 231 7.49 -13.03 -35.83
N ASP A 232 8.69 -12.71 -35.33
CA ASP A 232 9.73 -13.70 -35.02
C ASP A 232 9.54 -14.42 -33.67
N SER A 233 8.47 -14.11 -32.93
CA SER A 233 8.16 -14.76 -31.65
C SER A 233 7.42 -16.08 -31.87
N SER A 234 7.92 -17.14 -31.25
CA SER A 234 7.19 -18.41 -31.09
C SER A 234 6.27 -18.41 -29.87
N GLY A 235 5.98 -17.24 -29.30
CA GLY A 235 5.32 -17.07 -28.01
C GLY A 235 6.29 -16.85 -26.85
N ARG A 236 5.72 -16.70 -25.66
CA ARG A 236 6.48 -16.42 -24.44
C ARG A 236 7.31 -17.63 -24.02
N ARG A 237 8.61 -17.42 -23.78
CA ARG A 237 9.51 -18.49 -23.31
C ARG A 237 9.12 -19.01 -21.92
N ASP A 238 9.19 -20.33 -21.75
CA ASP A 238 9.02 -20.99 -20.46
C ASP A 238 10.04 -20.44 -19.42
N GLY A 239 9.55 -20.09 -18.23
CA GLY A 239 10.36 -19.56 -17.12
C GLY A 239 10.25 -18.05 -16.88
N LEU A 240 9.65 -17.27 -17.77
CA LEU A 240 9.31 -15.86 -17.50
C LEU A 240 8.00 -15.80 -16.70
N GLY A 241 8.07 -15.63 -15.37
CA GLY A 241 6.90 -15.49 -14.49
C GLY A 241 5.91 -14.43 -14.99
N GLN A 242 4.59 -14.66 -14.83
CA GLN A 242 3.51 -13.83 -15.39
C GLN A 242 3.72 -12.33 -15.09
N PRO A 243 3.34 -11.40 -16.00
CA PRO A 243 3.39 -9.97 -15.71
C PRO A 243 2.55 -9.74 -14.48
N THR A 244 3.14 -9.13 -13.46
CA THR A 244 2.42 -8.81 -12.24
C THR A 244 1.39 -7.74 -12.56
N GLU A 245 0.11 -8.11 -12.53
CA GLU A 245 -1.01 -7.19 -12.72
C GLU A 245 -1.27 -6.40 -11.44
N MET A 246 -1.88 -5.22 -11.58
CA MET A 246 -2.31 -4.46 -10.40
C MET A 246 -3.32 -5.32 -9.62
N PRO A 247 -3.11 -5.58 -8.32
CA PRO A 247 -4.05 -6.35 -7.53
C PRO A 247 -5.40 -5.63 -7.46
N ASP A 248 -6.47 -6.42 -7.42
CA ASP A 248 -7.77 -5.91 -7.07
C ASP A 248 -7.75 -5.45 -5.61
N PHE A 249 -7.95 -4.16 -5.40
CA PHE A 249 -8.04 -3.56 -4.07
C PHE A 249 -9.47 -3.53 -3.55
N THR A 250 -10.46 -4.07 -4.26
CA THR A 250 -11.84 -4.14 -3.80
C THR A 250 -11.87 -4.82 -2.44
N PRO A 251 -12.27 -4.10 -1.39
CA PRO A 251 -12.12 -4.63 -0.06
C PRO A 251 -13.41 -5.40 0.32
N ASN A 252 -13.32 -6.31 1.29
CA ASN A 252 -14.49 -7.04 1.79
C ASN A 252 -15.55 -6.09 2.42
N LEU A 253 -16.68 -6.60 2.90
CA LEU A 253 -17.62 -5.79 3.68
C LEU A 253 -16.92 -5.22 4.93
N ILE A 254 -17.14 -3.94 5.21
CA ILE A 254 -16.57 -3.30 6.40
C ILE A 254 -17.16 -3.93 7.67
N ARG A 255 -16.31 -4.13 8.66
CA ARG A 255 -16.62 -4.71 9.97
C ARG A 255 -15.73 -4.08 11.04
N PRO A 256 -16.09 -4.14 12.33
CA PRO A 256 -15.20 -3.71 13.40
C PRO A 256 -13.81 -4.36 13.27
N MET A 257 -12.77 -3.57 13.57
CA MET A 257 -11.41 -4.07 13.60
C MET A 257 -11.24 -5.01 14.80
N ASP A 258 -10.24 -5.90 14.76
CA ASP A 258 -9.87 -6.58 16.00
C ASP A 258 -9.34 -5.55 17.02
N ALA A 259 -10.04 -5.40 18.15
CA ALA A 259 -9.69 -4.39 19.15
C ALA A 259 -8.30 -4.64 19.76
N ARG A 260 -7.80 -5.88 19.69
CA ARG A 260 -6.47 -6.24 20.23
C ARG A 260 -5.33 -5.63 19.43
N TRP A 261 -5.56 -5.23 18.17
CA TRP A 261 -4.56 -4.47 17.39
C TRP A 261 -4.15 -3.18 18.08
N ILE A 262 -5.07 -2.59 18.85
CA ILE A 262 -4.85 -1.36 19.60
C ILE A 262 -4.06 -1.64 20.89
N ALA A 263 -4.26 -2.79 21.55
CA ALA A 263 -3.62 -3.14 22.82
C ALA A 263 -2.20 -3.70 22.67
N GLY A 264 -1.24 -2.90 22.19
CA GLY A 264 0.20 -3.22 22.24
C GLY A 264 0.64 -4.54 21.57
N PHE A 265 -0.29 -5.32 21.01
CA PHE A 265 -0.18 -6.73 20.66
C PHE A 265 0.60 -7.58 21.69
N SER A 266 0.35 -7.35 22.98
CA SER A 266 0.86 -8.27 24.01
C SER A 266 -0.07 -9.50 24.07
N ALA A 267 0.49 -10.71 24.15
CA ALA A 267 -0.29 -11.94 24.34
C ALA A 267 -1.16 -11.87 25.62
N ALA A 268 -0.74 -11.03 26.58
CA ALA A 268 -1.46 -10.73 27.80
C ALA A 268 -2.55 -9.66 27.66
N GLY A 269 -2.86 -9.17 26.45
CA GLY A 269 -3.93 -8.20 26.17
C GLY A 269 -3.76 -6.83 26.83
N MET A 270 -2.56 -6.51 27.35
CA MET A 270 -2.29 -5.30 28.11
C MET A 270 -2.43 -4.04 27.27
N LEU A 271 -3.27 -3.12 27.75
CA LEU A 271 -3.37 -1.79 27.19
C LEU A 271 -2.31 -0.89 27.85
N SER A 272 -1.43 -0.37 27.03
CA SER A 272 -0.37 0.56 27.43
C SER A 272 -0.56 1.85 26.65
N PRO A 273 -0.96 2.96 27.31
CA PRO A 273 -1.09 4.23 26.63
C PRO A 273 0.23 4.68 25.99
N TYR A 274 1.37 4.32 26.58
CA TYR A 274 2.69 4.54 25.98
C TYR A 274 2.83 3.92 24.60
N ASP A 275 2.30 2.71 24.39
CA ASP A 275 2.40 2.03 23.10
C ASP A 275 1.42 2.61 22.07
N ILE A 276 0.22 2.99 22.52
CA ILE A 276 -0.84 3.56 21.68
C ILE A 276 -0.47 4.97 21.19
N PHE A 277 -0.11 5.85 22.12
CA PHE A 277 0.15 7.26 21.88
C PHE A 277 1.64 7.57 21.65
N ARG A 278 2.49 6.53 21.61
CA ARG A 278 3.95 6.65 21.43
C ARG A 278 4.64 7.48 22.51
N GLY A 279 4.09 7.45 23.72
CA GLY A 279 4.53 8.24 24.85
C GLY A 279 3.35 8.62 25.74
N TRP A 280 3.66 9.32 26.81
CA TRP A 280 2.66 9.86 27.73
C TRP A 280 2.29 11.29 27.28
N THR A 281 1.52 11.38 26.20
CA THR A 281 1.15 12.63 25.52
C THR A 281 -0.09 13.29 26.13
N ASP A 282 -0.42 14.51 25.70
CA ASP A 282 -1.67 15.18 26.12
C ASP A 282 -2.94 14.41 25.71
N GLU A 283 -2.91 13.68 24.59
CA GLU A 283 -4.00 12.74 24.23
C GLU A 283 -4.06 11.57 25.22
N ALA A 284 -2.90 11.03 25.63
CA ALA A 284 -2.84 9.97 26.63
C ALA A 284 -3.38 10.43 27.97
N TYR A 285 -3.00 11.62 28.46
CA TYR A 285 -3.50 12.18 29.72
C TYR A 285 -5.00 12.47 29.70
N ARG A 286 -5.54 12.96 28.58
CA ARG A 286 -6.98 13.22 28.43
C ARG A 286 -7.80 11.94 28.50
N MET A 287 -7.27 10.85 27.95
CA MET A 287 -7.92 9.54 27.94
C MET A 287 -7.70 8.75 29.23
N PHE A 288 -6.49 8.80 29.77
CA PHE A 288 -6.03 8.04 30.92
C PHE A 288 -5.33 9.00 31.89
N PRO A 289 -6.08 9.61 32.84
CA PRO A 289 -5.50 10.53 33.83
C PRO A 289 -4.37 9.87 34.65
N GLU A 290 -4.50 8.56 34.88
CA GLU A 290 -3.48 7.71 35.49
C GLU A 290 -3.16 6.53 34.57
N HIS A 291 -1.97 5.93 34.77
CA HIS A 291 -1.60 4.73 34.02
C HIS A 291 -2.50 3.53 34.40
N PRO A 292 -3.26 2.95 33.46
CA PRO A 292 -4.20 1.89 33.75
C PRO A 292 -3.47 0.56 33.95
N LYS A 293 -3.10 0.23 35.19
CA LYS A 293 -2.26 -0.95 35.51
C LYS A 293 -2.96 -2.29 35.22
N GLY A 294 -4.28 -2.34 35.43
CA GLY A 294 -5.09 -3.54 35.33
C GLY A 294 -5.84 -3.73 34.01
N LEU A 295 -5.79 -2.74 33.11
CA LEU A 295 -6.63 -2.71 31.91
C LEU A 295 -6.13 -3.64 30.81
N ARG A 296 -7.02 -4.49 30.30
CA ARG A 296 -6.80 -5.50 29.27
C ARG A 296 -7.94 -5.49 28.24
N ILE A 297 -7.59 -5.78 26.99
CA ILE A 297 -8.52 -6.14 25.92
C ILE A 297 -8.32 -7.64 25.63
N ALA A 298 -9.37 -8.43 25.77
CA ALA A 298 -9.31 -9.88 25.66
C ALA A 298 -10.35 -10.46 24.68
N ALA A 299 -9.96 -11.54 24.01
CA ALA A 299 -10.78 -12.39 23.15
C ALA A 299 -10.67 -13.85 23.62
N ASP A 300 -11.29 -14.80 22.92
CA ASP A 300 -11.34 -16.21 23.33
C ASP A 300 -9.97 -16.90 23.47
N ASP A 301 -8.97 -16.44 22.72
CA ASP A 301 -7.60 -16.95 22.74
C ASP A 301 -6.74 -16.30 23.85
N PHE A 302 -7.33 -15.45 24.68
CA PHE A 302 -6.65 -14.78 25.79
C PHE A 302 -6.16 -15.79 26.83
N CYS A 303 -4.83 -15.83 27.00
CA CYS A 303 -4.16 -16.64 28.01
C CYS A 303 -3.56 -15.72 29.08
N PRO A 304 -4.24 -15.50 30.23
CA PRO A 304 -3.64 -14.70 31.30
C PRO A 304 -2.40 -15.39 31.87
N HIS A 305 -1.36 -14.61 32.16
CA HIS A 305 -0.20 -15.09 32.93
C HIS A 305 -0.40 -14.83 34.43
N GLY A 306 -0.01 -15.82 35.26
CA GLY A 306 0.02 -15.69 36.73
C GLY A 306 -1.37 -15.71 37.39
N ASP A 307 -1.47 -15.10 38.58
CA ASP A 307 -2.67 -15.07 39.42
C ASP A 307 -3.74 -14.04 38.97
N PHE A 308 -3.77 -13.71 37.68
CA PHE A 308 -4.73 -12.76 37.13
C PHE A 308 -6.15 -13.33 37.21
N TRP A 309 -7.09 -12.50 37.65
CA TRP A 309 -8.50 -12.88 37.67
C TRP A 309 -9.04 -13.06 36.25
N LYS A 310 -9.52 -14.27 35.94
CA LYS A 310 -10.20 -14.57 34.68
C LYS A 310 -11.73 -14.45 34.86
N PRO A 311 -12.39 -13.48 34.19
CA PRO A 311 -13.85 -13.43 34.11
C PRO A 311 -14.44 -14.71 33.52
N LYS A 312 -15.61 -15.14 34.00
CA LYS A 312 -16.28 -16.37 33.52
C LYS A 312 -16.63 -16.29 32.05
N ARG A 313 -16.92 -15.09 31.54
CA ARG A 313 -17.28 -14.86 30.15
C ARG A 313 -16.20 -15.33 29.17
N LEU A 314 -14.92 -15.24 29.55
CA LEU A 314 -13.81 -15.77 28.74
C LEU A 314 -13.80 -17.30 28.65
N GLU A 315 -14.50 -18.02 29.54
CA GLU A 315 -14.62 -19.48 29.51
C GLU A 315 -15.76 -19.94 28.60
N MET A 316 -16.75 -19.08 28.39
CA MET A 316 -17.95 -19.38 27.59
C MET A 316 -17.73 -19.30 26.07
N LYS A 317 -16.59 -18.74 25.64
CA LYS A 317 -16.28 -18.44 24.23
C LYS A 317 -17.25 -17.44 23.57
N GLY A 318 -16.98 -17.09 22.31
CA GLY A 318 -17.76 -16.14 21.51
C GLY A 318 -17.21 -14.71 21.51
N LEU A 319 -16.02 -14.47 22.07
CA LEU A 319 -15.32 -13.19 21.98
C LEU A 319 -14.30 -13.27 20.83
N ASP A 320 -14.71 -12.81 19.65
CA ASP A 320 -13.95 -12.95 18.39
C ASP A 320 -12.88 -11.87 18.16
N GLY A 321 -12.71 -10.93 19.09
CA GLY A 321 -11.80 -9.80 18.92
C GLY A 321 -12.42 -8.61 18.17
N ARG A 322 -13.46 -8.86 17.38
CA ARG A 322 -14.06 -7.90 16.42
C ARG A 322 -15.44 -7.48 16.87
N ASN A 323 -16.42 -8.35 16.74
CA ASN A 323 -17.79 -8.05 17.11
C ASN A 323 -17.99 -8.12 18.62
N SER A 324 -17.21 -8.94 19.33
CA SER A 324 -17.32 -9.07 20.78
C SER A 324 -15.95 -9.20 21.42
N ILE A 325 -15.69 -8.33 22.40
CA ILE A 325 -14.44 -8.32 23.19
C ILE A 325 -14.72 -8.09 24.66
N ALA A 326 -13.88 -8.65 25.52
CA ALA A 326 -13.89 -8.35 26.95
C ALA A 326 -12.94 -7.18 27.26
N LEU A 327 -13.46 -6.16 27.93
CA LEU A 327 -12.68 -5.10 28.57
C LEU A 327 -12.56 -5.43 30.05
N ILE A 328 -11.34 -5.66 30.51
CA ILE A 328 -11.07 -6.13 31.87
C ILE A 328 -10.15 -5.12 32.53
N ASN A 329 -10.57 -4.53 33.65
CA ASN A 329 -9.67 -3.78 34.51
C ASN A 329 -9.57 -4.48 35.86
N ALA A 330 -8.45 -5.18 36.09
CA ALA A 330 -8.29 -6.04 37.25
C ALA A 330 -6.87 -6.01 37.84
N MET A 331 -6.82 -6.12 39.17
CA MET A 331 -5.63 -6.27 39.98
C MET A 331 -5.81 -7.46 40.93
N ASN A 332 -4.81 -7.79 41.76
CA ASN A 332 -4.84 -8.99 42.60
C ASN A 332 -6.02 -9.10 43.57
N ARG A 333 -6.72 -7.99 43.90
CA ARG A 333 -7.77 -7.94 44.94
C ARG A 333 -9.11 -7.40 44.46
N TRP A 334 -9.18 -6.91 43.23
CA TRP A 334 -10.38 -6.29 42.66
C TRP A 334 -10.34 -6.39 41.14
N GLY A 335 -11.51 -6.24 40.52
CA GLY A 335 -11.59 -6.28 39.08
C GLY A 335 -13.01 -6.14 38.57
N THR A 336 -13.11 -5.51 37.41
CA THR A 336 -14.33 -5.37 36.64
C THR A 336 -14.07 -5.86 35.23
N SER A 337 -15.02 -6.62 34.69
CA SER A 337 -15.00 -7.06 33.31
C SER A 337 -16.35 -6.77 32.68
N ILE A 338 -16.34 -6.32 31.44
CA ILE A 338 -17.55 -6.11 30.65
C ILE A 338 -17.28 -6.48 29.20
N VAL A 339 -18.29 -6.99 28.51
CA VAL A 339 -18.21 -7.25 27.08
C VAL A 339 -18.67 -6.01 26.33
N LEU A 340 -17.84 -5.57 25.38
CA LEU A 340 -18.22 -4.60 24.36
C LEU A 340 -18.58 -5.37 23.08
N ASN A 341 -19.84 -5.25 22.67
CA ASN A 341 -20.31 -5.73 21.39
C ASN A 341 -20.31 -4.58 20.38
N ARG A 342 -19.89 -4.85 19.15
CA ARG A 342 -19.79 -3.88 18.06
C ARG A 342 -20.32 -4.48 16.77
N SER A 343 -21.00 -3.67 15.97
CA SER A 343 -21.34 -4.01 14.59
C SER A 343 -21.35 -2.74 13.74
N ILE A 344 -21.14 -2.89 12.43
CA ILE A 344 -21.21 -1.77 11.49
C ILE A 344 -22.38 -2.04 10.54
N GLU A 345 -23.28 -1.07 10.48
CA GLU A 345 -24.36 -1.02 9.50
C GLU A 345 -24.00 0.01 8.43
N THR A 346 -24.02 -0.40 7.16
CA THR A 346 -23.74 0.49 6.02
C THR A 346 -24.99 0.72 5.19
N CYS A 347 -25.41 1.99 5.04
CA CYS A 347 -26.35 2.37 4.00
C CYS A 347 -25.73 3.42 3.06
N SER A 348 -26.46 3.81 2.01
CA SER A 348 -25.96 4.75 1.00
C SER A 348 -25.75 6.16 1.54
N THR A 349 -26.40 6.54 2.64
CA THR A 349 -26.37 7.90 3.20
C THR A 349 -25.58 8.01 4.49
N ALA A 350 -25.54 6.95 5.30
CA ALA A 350 -24.82 6.94 6.56
C ALA A 350 -24.32 5.54 6.93
N TRP A 351 -23.19 5.49 7.63
CA TRP A 351 -22.65 4.29 8.24
C TRP A 351 -22.72 4.44 9.75
N THR A 352 -23.26 3.43 10.43
CA THR A 352 -23.45 3.46 11.89
C THR A 352 -22.64 2.35 12.55
N LEU A 353 -21.76 2.74 13.47
CA LEU A 353 -21.09 1.84 14.40
C LEU A 353 -22.00 1.67 15.61
N HIS A 354 -22.65 0.52 15.71
CA HIS A 354 -23.45 0.14 16.86
C HIS A 354 -22.52 -0.45 17.92
N ALA A 355 -22.65 0.05 19.15
CA ALA A 355 -21.91 -0.43 20.31
C ALA A 355 -22.87 -0.73 21.46
N SER A 356 -22.74 -1.90 22.09
CA SER A 356 -23.49 -2.24 23.30
C SER A 356 -22.64 -2.94 24.34
N PHE A 357 -23.01 -2.80 25.60
CA PHE A 357 -22.29 -3.39 26.73
C PHE A 357 -23.11 -4.49 27.41
N THR A 358 -22.50 -5.68 27.57
CA THR A 358 -23.13 -6.85 28.19
C THR A 358 -22.20 -7.53 29.20
N ASP A 359 -22.72 -8.52 29.93
CA ASP A 359 -21.91 -9.45 30.74
C ASP A 359 -21.00 -8.76 31.77
N LEU A 360 -21.52 -7.77 32.52
CA LEU A 360 -20.78 -7.14 33.60
C LEU A 360 -20.47 -8.16 34.72
N GLU A 361 -19.18 -8.41 34.93
CA GLU A 361 -18.65 -9.28 35.96
C GLU A 361 -17.78 -8.51 36.95
N LEU A 362 -17.82 -8.94 38.22
CA LEU A 362 -17.06 -8.36 39.32
C LEU A 362 -16.21 -9.42 40.01
N TYR A 363 -14.99 -9.04 40.39
CA TYR A 363 -14.04 -9.92 41.07
C TYR A 363 -14.66 -10.58 42.32
N ARG A 364 -14.52 -11.90 42.42
CA ARG A 364 -15.01 -12.73 43.54
C ARG A 364 -16.48 -12.48 43.91
N SER A 365 -17.34 -12.23 42.92
CA SER A 365 -18.79 -12.04 43.13
C SER A 365 -19.13 -10.90 44.10
N ARG A 366 -18.30 -9.85 44.16
CA ARG A 366 -18.63 -8.64 44.93
C ARG A 366 -20.00 -8.13 44.50
N THR A 367 -20.80 -7.68 45.47
CA THR A 367 -22.17 -7.19 45.24
C THR A 367 -22.22 -5.73 44.80
N ARG A 368 -21.12 -4.97 44.97
CA ARG A 368 -21.03 -3.56 44.62
C ARG A 368 -20.04 -3.34 43.49
N LEU A 369 -20.46 -2.52 42.54
CA LEU A 369 -19.64 -2.05 41.43
C LEU A 369 -18.53 -1.13 41.96
N GLU A 370 -17.28 -1.44 41.64
CA GLU A 370 -16.16 -0.57 41.97
C GLU A 370 -16.03 0.50 40.88
N LEU A 371 -16.59 1.68 41.14
CA LEU A 371 -16.63 2.77 40.16
C LEU A 371 -15.25 3.23 39.69
N VAL A 372 -14.19 2.98 40.47
CA VAL A 372 -12.81 3.36 40.14
C VAL A 372 -12.25 2.65 38.91
N SER A 373 -12.78 1.48 38.55
CA SER A 373 -12.27 0.70 37.41
C SER A 373 -12.92 1.08 36.07
N LEU A 374 -14.08 1.71 36.11
CA LEU A 374 -14.90 2.02 34.95
C LEU A 374 -14.34 3.13 34.05
N PRO A 375 -13.68 4.19 34.55
CA PRO A 375 -13.08 5.20 33.70
C PRO A 375 -12.06 4.63 32.71
N ASP A 376 -11.20 3.70 33.14
CA ASP A 376 -10.24 3.02 32.27
C ASP A 376 -10.93 2.17 31.20
N ILE A 377 -12.04 1.51 31.55
CA ILE A 377 -12.86 0.71 30.62
C ILE A 377 -13.56 1.64 29.62
N ALA A 378 -14.10 2.77 30.07
CA ALA A 378 -14.72 3.79 29.23
C ALA A 378 -13.71 4.37 28.23
N ALA A 379 -12.50 4.69 28.70
CA ALA A 379 -11.40 5.15 27.85
C ALA A 379 -10.99 4.11 26.81
N ALA A 380 -10.87 2.84 27.20
CA ALA A 380 -10.57 1.74 26.28
C ALA A 380 -11.66 1.58 25.21
N ALA A 381 -12.93 1.55 25.62
CA ALA A 381 -14.07 1.45 24.70
C ALA A 381 -14.09 2.63 23.73
N SER A 382 -13.93 3.85 24.22
CA SER A 382 -13.90 5.06 23.40
C SER A 382 -12.76 5.03 22.38
N LEU A 383 -11.57 4.58 22.77
CA LEU A 383 -10.45 4.41 21.86
C LEU A 383 -10.75 3.39 20.76
N ILE A 384 -11.35 2.25 21.11
CA ILE A 384 -11.73 1.21 20.13
C ILE A 384 -12.74 1.77 19.13
N LEU A 385 -13.81 2.40 19.63
CA LEU A 385 -14.88 2.95 18.80
C LEU A 385 -14.40 4.10 17.92
N ALA A 386 -13.51 4.96 18.43
CA ALA A 386 -12.90 6.03 17.66
C ALA A 386 -12.07 5.50 16.48
N VAL A 387 -11.28 4.43 16.68
CA VAL A 387 -10.45 3.85 15.62
C VAL A 387 -11.29 3.12 14.57
N ASP A 388 -12.34 2.40 15.00
CA ASP A 388 -13.31 1.82 14.05
C ASP A 388 -13.99 2.90 13.20
N ALA A 389 -14.43 3.99 13.84
CA ALA A 389 -15.05 5.11 13.14
C ALA A 389 -14.07 5.85 12.21
N GLU A 390 -12.80 6.03 12.61
CA GLU A 390 -11.76 6.57 11.72
C GLU A 390 -11.61 5.69 10.47
N ARG A 391 -11.58 4.37 10.66
CA ARG A 391 -11.52 3.41 9.56
C ARG A 391 -12.77 3.49 8.66
N MET A 392 -13.95 3.62 9.24
CA MET A 392 -15.20 3.83 8.50
C MET A 392 -15.11 5.09 7.63
N LEU A 393 -14.65 6.22 8.16
CA LEU A 393 -14.48 7.46 7.39
C LEU A 393 -13.50 7.28 6.23
N ARG A 394 -12.35 6.66 6.51
CA ARG A 394 -11.29 6.39 5.51
C ARG A 394 -11.80 5.53 4.36
N ARG A 395 -12.54 4.48 4.67
CA ARG A 395 -13.16 3.57 3.70
C ARG A 395 -14.32 4.25 2.96
N GLY A 396 -15.12 5.04 3.67
CA GLY A 396 -16.22 5.82 3.10
C GLY A 396 -15.75 6.86 2.10
N ALA A 397 -14.58 7.48 2.30
CA ALA A 397 -14.00 8.45 1.36
C ALA A 397 -13.47 7.83 0.06
N GLU A 398 -13.26 6.51 0.00
CA GLU A 398 -13.00 5.82 -1.28
C GLU A 398 -14.28 5.73 -2.13
N ILE A 399 -15.46 5.78 -1.50
CA ILE A 399 -16.74 5.73 -2.16
C ILE A 399 -17.17 7.17 -2.50
N HIS A 400 -17.56 7.41 -3.76
CA HIS A 400 -18.05 8.73 -4.16
C HIS A 400 -19.21 9.17 -3.26
N GLY A 401 -19.05 10.32 -2.59
CA GLY A 401 -20.07 10.91 -1.73
C GLY A 401 -19.97 10.63 -0.23
N ALA A 402 -18.85 10.06 0.26
CA ALA A 402 -18.45 9.91 1.67
C ALA A 402 -19.63 9.91 2.67
N PRO A 403 -20.20 8.75 3.02
CA PRO A 403 -21.36 8.67 3.89
C PRO A 403 -21.08 9.30 5.26
N ALA A 404 -22.11 9.89 5.88
CA ALA A 404 -22.01 10.35 7.25
C ALA A 404 -21.67 9.16 8.17
N ALA A 405 -20.78 9.31 9.13
CA ALA A 405 -20.49 8.27 10.10
C ALA A 405 -21.14 8.60 11.46
N ARG A 406 -21.70 7.57 12.09
CA ARG A 406 -22.32 7.66 13.42
C ARG A 406 -21.75 6.60 14.35
N ILE A 407 -21.68 6.90 15.63
CA ILE A 407 -21.41 5.94 16.70
C ILE A 407 -22.64 5.93 17.60
N GLN A 408 -23.32 4.81 17.71
CA GLN A 408 -24.48 4.65 18.60
C GLN A 408 -24.08 3.76 19.78
N VAL A 409 -24.06 4.33 20.98
CA VAL A 409 -23.66 3.60 22.20
C VAL A 409 -24.89 3.30 23.04
N THR A 410 -25.15 2.02 23.29
CA THR A 410 -26.34 1.54 24.01
C THR A 410 -25.93 0.60 25.14
N SER A 411 -26.88 0.27 26.02
CA SER A 411 -26.74 -0.85 26.95
C SER A 411 -28.05 -1.59 27.08
N ASP A 412 -27.94 -2.90 26.95
CA ASP A 412 -29.03 -3.83 27.23
C ASP A 412 -29.04 -4.27 28.70
N THR A 413 -28.01 -3.88 29.48
CA THR A 413 -27.88 -4.26 30.88
C THR A 413 -28.47 -3.22 31.81
N ALA A 414 -29.63 -3.56 32.39
CA ALA A 414 -30.39 -2.76 33.35
C ALA A 414 -29.77 -2.70 34.76
N ARG A 415 -28.44 -2.64 34.89
CA ARG A 415 -27.79 -2.44 36.20
C ARG A 415 -27.60 -0.95 36.46
N ASP A 416 -28.14 -0.51 37.60
CA ASP A 416 -27.97 0.83 38.13
C ASP A 416 -26.48 1.23 38.12
N GLY A 417 -26.18 2.39 37.53
CA GLY A 417 -24.83 2.99 37.49
C GLY A 417 -24.01 2.71 36.21
N LEU A 418 -24.36 1.74 35.35
CA LEU A 418 -23.63 1.55 34.08
C LEU A 418 -23.86 2.70 33.10
N GLN A 419 -25.07 3.25 33.06
CA GLN A 419 -25.37 4.42 32.24
C GLN A 419 -24.49 5.60 32.63
N GLU A 420 -24.51 5.98 33.91
CA GLU A 420 -23.82 7.16 34.43
C GLU A 420 -22.29 7.01 34.46
N HIS A 421 -21.78 5.81 34.75
CA HIS A 421 -20.34 5.62 35.01
C HIS A 421 -19.58 4.91 33.89
N LEU A 422 -20.24 4.47 32.83
CA LEU A 422 -19.58 3.88 31.67
C LEU A 422 -20.07 4.49 30.35
N ILE A 423 -21.38 4.47 30.09
CA ILE A 423 -21.91 4.84 28.77
C ILE A 423 -21.82 6.35 28.53
N GLU A 424 -22.29 7.17 29.47
CA GLU A 424 -22.17 8.62 29.38
C GLU A 424 -20.70 9.06 29.32
N PRO A 425 -19.77 8.51 30.13
CA PRO A 425 -18.34 8.77 29.96
C PRO A 425 -17.79 8.38 28.58
N VAL A 426 -18.20 7.25 27.99
CA VAL A 426 -17.79 6.88 26.62
C VAL A 426 -18.28 7.93 25.62
N ARG A 427 -19.56 8.33 25.72
CA ARG A 427 -20.13 9.37 24.86
C ARG A 427 -19.44 10.72 25.05
N GLU A 428 -19.13 11.11 26.28
CA GLU A 428 -18.44 12.36 26.62
C GLU A 428 -17.02 12.38 26.03
N ILE A 429 -16.25 11.30 26.20
CA ILE A 429 -14.89 11.16 25.63
C ILE A 429 -14.92 11.28 24.10
N LEU A 430 -15.89 10.62 23.44
CA LEU A 430 -16.05 10.67 22.00
C LEU A 430 -16.52 12.05 21.52
N ASN A 431 -17.52 12.66 22.18
CA ASN A 431 -18.06 13.97 21.82
C ASN A 431 -17.06 15.11 22.03
N SER A 432 -16.31 15.08 23.13
CA SER A 432 -15.25 16.05 23.43
C SER A 432 -14.02 15.90 22.55
N ARG A 433 -13.94 14.82 21.75
CA ARG A 433 -12.76 14.46 20.95
C ARG A 433 -11.50 14.39 21.80
N ALA A 434 -11.64 13.89 23.04
CA ALA A 434 -10.50 13.55 23.89
C ALA A 434 -9.57 12.54 23.18
N ILE A 435 -10.16 11.68 22.35
CA ILE A 435 -9.48 11.00 21.27
C ILE A 435 -9.98 11.46 19.90
N ARG A 436 -9.04 11.71 18.99
CA ARG A 436 -9.36 12.02 17.59
C ARG A 436 -10.04 10.83 16.90
N ILE A 437 -11.14 11.11 16.19
CA ILE A 437 -11.87 10.15 15.35
C ILE A 437 -11.59 10.45 13.87
N GLU A 438 -11.60 11.72 13.48
CA GLU A 438 -11.42 12.12 12.10
C GLU A 438 -9.93 12.10 11.68
N PRO A 439 -9.58 11.60 10.47
CA PRO A 439 -8.24 11.75 9.92
C PRO A 439 -7.76 13.22 9.90
N LEU A 440 -6.45 13.45 10.01
CA LEU A 440 -5.89 14.83 10.04
C LEU A 440 -6.23 15.65 8.79
N ASP A 441 -6.38 14.99 7.65
CA ASP A 441 -6.72 15.56 6.36
C ASP A 441 -8.22 15.45 6.02
N TRP A 442 -9.06 15.09 7.01
CA TRP A 442 -10.50 14.94 6.82
C TRP A 442 -11.18 16.28 6.52
N ARG A 443 -11.97 16.31 5.45
CA ARG A 443 -12.76 17.48 5.02
C ARG A 443 -14.26 17.22 4.99
N GLY A 444 -14.68 16.02 5.37
CA GLY A 444 -16.10 15.64 5.40
C GLY A 444 -16.77 16.05 6.72
N SER A 445 -18.02 15.61 6.89
CA SER A 445 -18.77 15.78 8.13
C SER A 445 -18.06 15.10 9.30
N GLN A 446 -18.20 15.70 10.49
CA GLN A 446 -17.75 15.07 11.73
C GLN A 446 -18.61 13.84 12.05
N VAL A 447 -18.03 12.91 12.80
CA VAL A 447 -18.76 11.73 13.30
C VAL A 447 -19.77 12.17 14.35
N GLU A 448 -21.03 11.77 14.16
CA GLU A 448 -22.10 11.98 15.12
C GLU A 448 -22.05 10.88 16.20
N VAL A 449 -22.16 11.24 17.48
CA VAL A 449 -22.19 10.29 18.59
C VAL A 449 -23.57 10.34 19.23
N LEU A 450 -24.26 9.19 19.22
CA LEU A 450 -25.65 9.02 19.63
C LEU A 450 -25.82 8.22 20.93
#